data_AF-A0A9Q3GPT6-F1
#
_entry.id   AF-A0A9Q3GPT6-F1
#
_cell.length_a   1.000
_cell.length_b   1.000
_cell.length_c   1.000
_cell.angle_alpha   90.00
_cell.angle_beta   90.00
_cell.angle_gamma   90.00
#
_symmetry.space_group_name_H-M   'P 1'
#
loop_
_entity.id
_entity.type
_entity.pdbx_description
1 polymer ?
#
loop_
_entity_poly.entity_id
_entity_poly.type
_entity_poly.pdbx_seq_one_letter_code
_entity_poly.pdbx_strand_id
1 'polypeptide(L)'
;MKEELIEILFQYREAFVSQNEPLGVIEGHEVEIMLNMERPYPPLLRRTAHPASPRAREASQTHINELMKLGVAGKVGKNEEVEVTTPVIINWHNDKSIMGGVFRALNTYTTQDRYPITRIHETLTQLSKARFITSMDALKGFH
;
A
#
# COMPACT_ATOMS: atom_id res chain seq x y z
N MET A 1 15.61 10.69 -32.29
CA MET A 1 15.66 9.62 -31.26
C MET A 1 15.49 10.13 -29.83
N LYS A 2 16.38 10.96 -29.26
CA LYS A 2 16.19 11.48 -27.88
C LYS A 2 15.02 12.46 -27.77
N GLU A 3 14.88 13.33 -28.75
CA GLU A 3 13.77 14.30 -28.84
C GLU A 3 12.43 13.59 -29.00
N GLU A 4 12.32 12.64 -29.92
CA GLU A 4 11.12 11.78 -30.10
C GLU A 4 10.72 11.03 -28.82
N LEU A 5 11.69 10.49 -28.06
CA LEU A 5 11.39 9.83 -26.79
C LEU A 5 10.82 10.82 -25.76
N ILE A 6 11.40 12.03 -25.68
CA ILE A 6 10.93 13.07 -24.79
C ILE A 6 9.51 13.51 -25.17
N GLU A 7 9.21 13.66 -26.46
CA GLU A 7 7.86 13.96 -26.97
C GLU A 7 6.85 12.89 -26.55
N ILE A 8 7.20 11.61 -26.66
CA ILE A 8 6.35 10.50 -26.21
C ILE A 8 6.12 10.56 -24.69
N LEU A 9 7.18 10.77 -23.90
CA LEU A 9 7.04 10.88 -22.44
C LEU A 9 6.17 12.08 -22.03
N PHE A 10 6.28 13.22 -22.72
CA PHE A 10 5.43 14.38 -22.49
C PHE A 10 3.98 14.15 -22.93
N GLN A 11 3.77 13.42 -24.04
CA GLN A 11 2.45 13.03 -24.50
C GLN A 11 1.72 12.18 -23.45
N TYR A 12 2.43 11.23 -22.82
CA TYR A 12 1.89 10.34 -21.79
C TYR A 12 2.24 10.77 -20.36
N ARG A 13 2.50 12.06 -20.12
CA ARG A 13 2.96 12.57 -18.81
C ARG A 13 2.08 12.14 -17.63
N GLU A 14 0.78 11.98 -17.85
CA GLU A 14 -0.21 11.57 -16.82
C GLU A 14 -0.05 10.10 -16.39
N ALA A 15 0.64 9.28 -17.18
CA ALA A 15 0.98 7.91 -16.80
C ALA A 15 2.21 7.81 -15.89
N PHE A 16 2.95 8.92 -15.70
CA PHE A 16 4.16 8.97 -14.89
C PHE A 16 3.94 9.82 -13.64
N VAL A 17 4.28 9.27 -12.48
CA VAL A 17 4.12 10.02 -11.22
C VAL A 17 5.18 11.12 -11.11
N SER A 18 4.75 12.37 -10.91
CA SER A 18 5.61 13.47 -10.48
C SER A 18 5.62 13.60 -8.95
N GLN A 19 6.66 14.23 -8.37
CA GLN A 19 6.83 14.27 -6.90
C GLN A 19 5.67 14.96 -6.13
N ASN A 20 4.82 15.72 -6.83
CA ASN A 20 3.80 16.57 -6.23
C ASN A 20 2.37 16.20 -6.62
N GLU A 21 2.18 15.19 -7.45
CA GLU A 21 0.85 14.76 -7.89
C GLU A 21 0.25 13.72 -6.93
N PRO A 22 -1.09 13.73 -6.75
CA PRO A 22 -1.77 12.69 -6.00
C PRO A 22 -1.53 11.33 -6.66
N LEU A 23 -1.65 10.25 -5.88
CA LEU A 23 -1.57 8.91 -6.44
C LEU A 23 -2.74 8.68 -7.39
N GLY A 24 -2.49 7.93 -8.46
CA GLY A 24 -3.56 7.52 -9.37
C GLY A 24 -4.53 6.61 -8.61
N VAL A 25 -5.82 6.95 -8.62
CA VAL A 25 -6.88 6.17 -7.99
C VAL A 25 -7.75 5.57 -9.08
N ILE A 26 -8.05 4.27 -8.95
CA ILE A 26 -9.02 3.62 -9.82
C ILE A 26 -10.44 3.92 -9.32
N GLU A 27 -11.27 4.54 -10.17
CA GLU A 27 -12.65 4.88 -9.82
C GLU A 27 -13.59 3.67 -10.00
N GLY A 28 -14.54 3.49 -9.09
CA GLY A 28 -15.59 2.46 -9.20
C GLY A 28 -15.18 1.05 -8.75
N HIS A 29 -13.97 0.88 -8.21
CA HIS A 29 -13.45 -0.40 -7.72
C HIS A 29 -13.07 -0.29 -6.23
N GLU A 30 -14.05 -0.43 -5.35
CA GLU A 30 -13.82 -0.52 -3.91
C GLU A 30 -13.48 -1.96 -3.51
N VAL A 31 -12.50 -2.11 -2.62
CA VAL A 31 -12.08 -3.42 -2.10
C VAL A 31 -12.79 -3.70 -0.79
N GLU A 32 -13.61 -4.75 -0.76
CA GLU A 32 -14.22 -5.24 0.46
C GLU A 32 -13.32 -6.32 1.11
N ILE A 33 -12.98 -6.11 2.37
CA ILE A 33 -12.25 -7.11 3.17
C ILE A 33 -13.26 -7.95 3.94
N MET A 34 -13.57 -9.14 3.43
CA MET A 34 -14.48 -10.07 4.11
C MET A 34 -13.78 -10.77 5.28
N LEU A 35 -14.41 -10.73 6.45
CA LEU A 35 -14.00 -11.51 7.60
C LEU A 35 -14.65 -12.91 7.56
N ASN A 36 -13.96 -13.90 8.13
CA ASN A 36 -14.44 -15.28 8.25
C ASN A 36 -15.26 -15.52 9.54
N MET A 37 -15.71 -14.44 10.19
CA MET A 37 -16.43 -14.45 11.45
C MET A 37 -17.37 -13.27 11.57
N GLU A 38 -18.35 -13.41 12.44
CA GLU A 38 -19.31 -12.36 12.78
C GLU A 38 -19.02 -11.73 14.16
N ARG A 39 -19.69 -10.63 14.45
CA ARG A 39 -19.58 -9.93 15.73
C ARG A 39 -20.14 -10.81 16.87
N PRO A 40 -19.59 -10.70 18.10
CA PRO A 40 -18.52 -9.79 18.51
C PRO A 40 -17.11 -10.28 18.12
N TYR A 41 -16.26 -9.34 17.70
CA TYR A 41 -14.88 -9.66 17.32
C TYR A 41 -13.98 -9.98 18.52
N PRO A 42 -13.00 -10.89 18.37
CA PRO A 42 -12.08 -11.24 19.43
C PRO A 42 -11.18 -10.05 19.83
N PRO A 43 -10.73 -9.97 21.09
CA PRO A 43 -9.80 -8.91 21.54
C PRO A 43 -8.52 -8.81 20.71
N LEU A 44 -8.13 -9.90 20.03
CA LEU A 44 -6.97 -9.91 19.14
C LEU A 44 -7.13 -9.01 17.90
N LEU A 45 -8.36 -8.64 17.53
CA LEU A 45 -8.64 -7.64 16.50
C LEU A 45 -8.68 -6.19 17.04
N ARG A 46 -8.68 -5.99 18.37
CA ARG A 46 -8.63 -4.67 19.03
C ARG A 46 -7.30 -4.48 19.77
N ARG A 47 -6.20 -4.44 19.03
CA ARG A 47 -4.86 -4.33 19.61
C ARG A 47 -4.47 -2.88 19.90
N THR A 48 -3.85 -2.66 21.06
CA THR A 48 -3.29 -1.36 21.44
C THR A 48 -1.97 -1.09 20.75
N ALA A 49 -1.63 0.19 20.60
CA ALA A 49 -0.32 0.61 20.11
C ALA A 49 0.79 0.14 21.08
N HIS A 50 1.90 -0.33 20.51
CA HIS A 50 3.08 -0.67 21.30
C HIS A 50 3.77 0.60 21.82
N PRO A 51 4.43 0.54 22.99
CA PRO A 51 5.31 1.61 23.42
C PRO A 51 6.40 1.86 22.37
N ALA A 52 6.52 3.12 21.95
CA ALA A 52 7.50 3.55 20.95
C ALA A 52 8.51 4.51 21.58
N SER A 53 9.77 4.38 21.20
CA SER A 53 10.83 5.33 21.56
C SER A 53 10.56 6.72 20.95
N PRO A 54 11.16 7.81 21.46
CA PRO A 54 10.99 9.15 20.89
C PRO A 54 11.29 9.20 19.38
N ARG A 55 12.40 8.59 18.96
CA ARG A 55 12.81 8.47 17.55
C ARG A 55 11.76 7.74 16.71
N ALA A 56 11.17 6.66 17.22
CA ALA A 56 10.13 5.91 16.51
C ALA A 56 8.82 6.70 16.43
N ARG A 57 8.45 7.43 17.49
CA ARG A 57 7.23 8.29 17.49
C ARG A 57 7.32 9.39 16.45
N GLU A 58 8.46 10.07 16.37
CA GLU A 58 8.70 11.12 15.38
C GLU A 58 8.61 10.54 13.96
N ALA A 59 9.28 9.42 13.69
CA ALA A 59 9.20 8.74 12.40
C ALA A 59 7.76 8.33 12.04
N SER A 60 7.03 7.72 12.97
CA SER A 60 5.62 7.37 12.77
C SER A 60 4.76 8.59 12.42
N GLN A 61 4.98 9.71 13.11
CA GLN A 61 4.22 10.94 12.85
C GLN A 61 4.50 11.47 11.44
N THR A 62 5.75 11.44 10.99
CA THR A 62 6.13 11.81 9.62
C THR A 62 5.42 10.95 8.59
N HIS A 63 5.48 9.62 8.72
CA HIS A 63 4.80 8.70 7.80
C HIS A 63 3.28 8.89 7.78
N ILE A 64 2.66 9.08 8.95
CA ILE A 64 1.21 9.34 9.04
C ILE A 64 0.86 10.66 8.32
N ASN A 65 1.62 11.73 8.55
CA ASN A 65 1.39 13.02 7.90
C ASN A 65 1.52 12.92 6.37
N GLU A 66 2.47 12.15 5.87
CA GLU A 66 2.62 11.88 4.43
C GLU A 66 1.40 11.14 3.87
N LEU A 67 0.91 10.10 4.54
CA LEU A 67 -0.30 9.37 4.12
C LEU A 67 -1.55 10.26 4.15
N MET A 68 -1.69 11.12 5.16
CA MET A 68 -2.76 12.11 5.23
C MET A 68 -2.67 13.11 4.07
N LYS A 69 -1.47 13.59 3.73
CA LYS A 69 -1.25 14.52 2.59
C LYS A 69 -1.62 13.87 1.26
N LEU A 70 -1.37 12.58 1.11
CA LEU A 70 -1.70 11.79 -0.08
C LEU A 70 -3.17 11.37 -0.15
N GLY A 71 -3.98 11.64 0.89
CA GLY A 71 -5.38 11.21 0.97
C GLY A 71 -5.57 9.71 1.22
N VAL A 72 -4.49 8.97 1.53
CA VAL A 72 -4.52 7.52 1.79
C VAL A 72 -4.99 7.21 3.20
N ALA A 73 -4.68 8.07 4.17
CA ALA A 73 -5.14 7.94 5.56
C ALA A 73 -6.08 9.09 5.94
N GLY A 74 -7.06 8.78 6.78
CA GLY A 74 -8.02 9.73 7.34
C GLY A 74 -8.08 9.65 8.86
N LYS A 75 -8.58 10.72 9.50
CA LYS A 75 -8.92 10.68 10.92
C LYS A 75 -10.29 10.04 11.08
N VAL A 76 -10.38 9.07 11.97
CA VAL A 76 -11.65 8.50 12.43
C VAL A 76 -12.46 9.60 13.16
N GLY A 77 -13.77 9.65 12.91
CA GLY A 77 -14.66 10.61 13.56
C GLY A 77 -14.76 10.41 15.07
N LYS A 78 -15.00 11.48 15.84
CA LYS A 78 -15.11 11.43 17.32
C LYS A 78 -16.18 10.45 17.83
N ASN A 79 -17.22 10.20 17.02
CA ASN A 79 -18.34 9.33 17.36
C ASN A 79 -18.37 8.03 16.52
N GLU A 80 -17.29 7.75 15.80
CA GLU A 80 -17.19 6.55 14.96
C GLU A 80 -16.55 5.43 15.77
N GLU A 81 -17.24 4.29 15.88
CA GLU A 81 -16.71 3.13 16.59
C GLU A 81 -15.69 2.39 15.72
N VAL A 82 -14.45 2.30 16.19
CA VAL A 82 -13.41 1.48 15.55
C VAL A 82 -13.42 0.09 16.18
N GLU A 83 -13.90 -0.88 15.43
CA GLU A 83 -14.00 -2.25 15.92
C GLU A 83 -12.72 -3.07 15.75
N VAL A 84 -11.84 -2.64 14.84
CA VAL A 84 -10.59 -3.32 14.50
C VAL A 84 -9.43 -2.33 14.56
N THR A 85 -8.41 -2.64 15.36
CA THR A 85 -7.19 -1.84 15.49
C THR A 85 -5.96 -2.74 15.40
N THR A 86 -4.96 -2.25 14.66
CA THR A 86 -3.66 -2.93 14.50
C THR A 86 -2.53 -1.98 14.87
N PRO A 87 -1.55 -2.40 15.68
CA PRO A 87 -0.40 -1.57 15.98
C PRO A 87 0.47 -1.39 14.74
N VAL A 88 1.07 -0.21 14.64
CA VAL A 88 2.14 0.07 13.68
C VAL A 88 3.49 -0.04 14.37
N ILE A 89 4.50 -0.46 13.62
CA ILE A 89 5.89 -0.55 14.06
C ILE A 89 6.79 0.21 13.08
N ILE A 90 7.87 0.78 13.60
CA ILE A 90 8.91 1.39 12.78
C ILE A 90 10.10 0.44 12.69
N ASN A 91 10.47 0.09 11.46
CA ASN A 91 11.69 -0.62 11.16
C ASN A 91 12.70 0.34 10.53
N TRP A 92 13.98 0.19 10.87
CA TRP A 92 15.06 1.02 10.36
C TRP A 92 15.95 0.21 9.43
N HIS A 93 16.27 0.78 8.28
CA HIS A 93 17.23 0.22 7.34
C HIS A 93 18.04 1.34 6.70
N ASN A 94 19.37 1.33 6.88
CA ASN A 94 20.29 2.37 6.38
C ASN A 94 19.78 3.80 6.69
N ASP A 95 19.45 4.04 7.97
CA ASP A 95 18.88 5.29 8.50
C ASP A 95 17.54 5.75 7.91
N LYS A 96 16.94 4.97 7.01
CA LYS A 96 15.57 5.18 6.54
C LYS A 96 14.61 4.39 7.43
N SER A 97 13.53 5.06 7.83
CA SER A 97 12.45 4.44 8.59
C SER A 97 11.35 3.96 7.64
N ILE A 98 10.78 2.80 7.96
CA ILE A 98 9.61 2.24 7.28
C ILE A 98 8.55 1.93 8.34
N MET A 99 7.34 2.45 8.14
CA MET A 99 6.19 2.14 8.98
C MET A 99 5.48 0.90 8.44
N GLY A 100 5.34 -0.14 9.27
CA GLY A 100 4.64 -1.37 8.93
C GLY A 100 3.48 -1.65 9.90
N GLY A 101 2.31 -2.01 9.37
CA GLY A 101 1.19 -2.49 10.17
C GLY A 101 1.34 -3.97 10.52
N VAL A 102 1.02 -4.35 11.77
CA VAL A 102 1.12 -5.74 12.23
C VAL A 102 -0.21 -6.48 11.99
N PHE A 103 -0.52 -6.76 10.73
CA PHE A 103 -1.79 -7.36 10.31
C PHE A 103 -1.92 -8.87 10.54
N ARG A 104 -0.97 -9.51 11.24
CA ARG A 104 -1.00 -10.97 11.47
C ARG A 104 -2.31 -11.46 12.07
N ALA A 105 -2.82 -10.75 13.07
CA ALA A 105 -4.10 -11.07 13.69
C ALA A 105 -5.27 -10.87 12.73
N LEU A 106 -5.29 -9.75 11.98
CA LEU A 106 -6.34 -9.50 11.00
C LEU A 106 -6.38 -10.61 9.94
N ASN A 107 -5.22 -10.99 9.41
CA ASN A 107 -5.08 -12.00 8.36
C ASN A 107 -5.57 -13.40 8.77
N THR A 108 -5.63 -13.74 10.07
CA THR A 108 -6.23 -15.02 10.51
C THR A 108 -7.75 -15.01 10.42
N TYR A 109 -8.34 -13.83 10.43
CA TYR A 109 -9.79 -13.62 10.42
C TYR A 109 -10.30 -13.08 9.09
N THR A 110 -9.45 -12.92 8.08
CA THR A 110 -9.88 -12.56 6.72
C THR A 110 -10.12 -13.81 5.89
N THR A 111 -11.14 -13.76 5.03
CA THR A 111 -11.36 -14.78 4.01
C THR A 111 -10.26 -14.66 2.96
N GLN A 112 -9.61 -15.78 2.64
CA GLN A 112 -8.53 -15.80 1.66
C GLN A 112 -9.07 -15.56 0.26
N ASP A 113 -8.67 -14.46 -0.37
CA ASP A 113 -8.83 -14.26 -1.80
C ASP A 113 -7.83 -15.13 -2.57
N ARG A 114 -8.33 -15.88 -3.55
CA ARG A 114 -7.55 -16.79 -4.39
C ARG A 114 -7.50 -16.25 -5.81
N TYR A 115 -6.86 -15.10 -5.96
CA TYR A 115 -6.52 -14.57 -7.27
C TYR A 115 -5.24 -15.24 -7.81
N PRO A 116 -5.25 -15.86 -9.00
CA PRO A 116 -4.09 -16.54 -9.54
C PRO A 116 -3.03 -15.53 -9.99
N ILE A 117 -1.93 -15.44 -9.22
CA ILE A 117 -0.73 -14.74 -9.65
C ILE A 117 0.16 -15.74 -10.40
N THR A 118 0.36 -15.48 -11.70
CA THR A 118 1.21 -16.29 -12.58
C THR A 118 2.62 -16.43 -12.00
N ARG A 119 3.19 -17.63 -12.09
CA ARG A 119 4.55 -17.86 -11.58
C ARG A 119 5.56 -17.22 -12.53
N ILE A 120 6.65 -16.68 -11.97
CA ILE A 120 7.66 -15.95 -12.76
C ILE A 120 8.19 -16.73 -13.97
N HIS A 121 8.37 -18.05 -13.86
CA HIS A 121 8.87 -18.89 -14.96
C HIS A 121 7.88 -19.02 -16.14
N GLU A 122 6.57 -19.00 -15.86
CA GLU A 122 5.53 -19.01 -16.88
C GLU A 122 5.58 -17.68 -17.66
N THR A 123 5.67 -16.56 -16.95
CA THR A 123 5.82 -15.22 -17.55
C THR A 123 7.10 -15.13 -18.39
N LEU A 124 8.25 -15.61 -17.88
CA LEU A 124 9.52 -15.58 -18.62
C LEU A 124 9.48 -16.43 -19.90
N THR A 125 8.79 -17.57 -19.85
CA THR A 125 8.59 -18.44 -21.02
C THR A 125 7.77 -17.72 -22.11
N GLN A 126 6.72 -16.99 -21.72
CA GLN A 126 5.93 -16.18 -22.65
C GLN A 126 6.76 -15.06 -23.29
N LEU A 127 7.65 -14.44 -22.51
CA LEU A 127 8.54 -13.36 -22.99
C LEU A 127 9.71 -13.87 -23.86
N SER A 128 10.00 -15.17 -23.87
CA SER A 128 11.18 -15.75 -24.55
C SER A 128 11.27 -15.49 -26.06
N LYS A 129 10.15 -15.21 -26.72
CA LYS A 129 10.07 -14.90 -28.15
C LYS A 129 10.04 -13.39 -28.45
N ALA A 130 9.98 -12.54 -27.42
CA ALA A 130 9.94 -11.10 -27.61
C ALA A 130 11.31 -10.58 -28.06
N ARG A 131 11.33 -9.77 -29.12
CA ARG A 131 12.55 -9.12 -29.62
C ARG A 131 12.91 -7.86 -28.83
N PHE A 132 11.91 -7.19 -28.26
CA PHE A 132 12.05 -5.98 -27.46
C PHE A 132 11.17 -6.12 -26.22
N ILE A 133 11.70 -5.72 -25.06
CA ILE A 133 11.01 -5.76 -23.78
C ILE A 133 11.06 -4.36 -23.18
N THR A 134 9.92 -3.86 -22.74
CA THR A 134 9.80 -2.64 -21.95
C THR A 134 9.23 -3.01 -20.59
N SER A 135 9.81 -2.46 -19.53
CA SER A 135 9.36 -2.68 -18.15
C SER A 135 8.97 -1.35 -17.53
N MET A 136 7.88 -1.35 -16.78
CA MET A 136 7.40 -0.20 -16.00
C MET A 136 6.99 -0.71 -14.62
N ASP A 137 7.29 0.07 -13.58
CA ASP A 137 6.89 -0.23 -12.21
C ASP A 137 5.83 0.77 -11.76
N ALA A 138 4.75 0.28 -11.17
CA ALA A 138 3.74 1.12 -10.56
C ALA A 138 4.29 1.68 -9.23
N LEU A 139 4.45 2.99 -9.14
CA LEU A 139 4.79 3.64 -7.88
C LEU A 139 3.59 3.49 -6.92
N LYS A 140 3.82 2.91 -5.74
CA LYS A 140 2.80 2.81 -4.68
C LYS A 140 1.51 2.08 -5.12
N GLY A 141 1.59 1.06 -5.96
CA GLY A 141 0.42 0.41 -6.60
C GLY A 141 -0.62 -0.29 -5.70
N PHE A 142 -0.54 -0.20 -4.36
CA PHE A 142 -1.57 -0.66 -3.43
C PHE A 142 -2.36 0.48 -2.77
N HIS A 143 -1.96 1.74 -2.98
CA HIS A 143 -2.60 2.93 -2.44
C HIS A 143 -3.53 3.54 -3.48
#